data_AF-A0A1A8DAL6-F1
#
_entry.id   AF-A0A1A8DAL6-F1
#
_cell.length_a   1.000
_cell.length_b   1.000
_cell.length_c   1.000
_cell.angle_alpha   90.00
_cell.angle_beta   90.00
_cell.angle_gamma   90.00
#
_symmetry.space_group_name_H-M   'P 1'
#
loop_
_entity.id
_entity.type
_entity.pdbx_description
1 polymer ?
#
loop_
_entity_poly.entity_id
_entity_poly.type
_entity_poly.pdbx_seq_one_letter_code
_entity_poly.pdbx_strand_id
1 'polypeptide(L)'
;MDVLGACLLWAALLGLSGAFTHQDMKDALLRKLGLDEVPKVQKRESDNLVIPAHIRNKYVSMVKMHHARRRRSAPSLAGILRGIPGNADISGEYVYSDTTRQRMVFDMEARIPDNSEVTMAELKLYQRASHQKRYTADRKSHRPVTNARVSIYWVEMLPDGSNRTSLVDSRLISIHETGWKSFDVTQAVHYWSKTQQSTPNMHLEVWIEGERPGSYAAEMAKSVRFTTQEQTVNTLGKPELILYTLNLDEYGSRGDCDTNQNKDVCCREQHFIDFRALTWTQYWIIEPAGYQAYRCTGGCKQPSRSYG
;
A
#
# COMPACT_ATOMS: atom_id res chain seq x y z
N MET A 1 -31.38 32.66 25.57
CA MET A 1 -31.34 32.22 24.16
C MET A 1 -30.01 31.50 23.98
N ASP A 2 -29.91 30.51 23.09
CA ASP A 2 -28.69 29.71 22.80
C ASP A 2 -28.52 28.36 23.52
N VAL A 3 -29.62 27.64 23.75
CA VAL A 3 -29.56 26.16 23.95
C VAL A 3 -30.05 25.42 22.70
N LEU A 4 -30.94 26.03 21.91
CA LEU A 4 -31.43 25.48 20.64
C LEU A 4 -30.38 25.48 19.52
N GLY A 5 -29.44 26.44 19.52
CA GLY A 5 -28.38 26.52 18.50
C GLY A 5 -27.34 25.39 18.60
N ALA A 6 -27.04 24.93 19.82
CA ALA A 6 -26.06 23.88 20.07
C ALA A 6 -26.58 22.49 19.66
N CYS A 7 -27.87 22.19 19.87
CA CYS A 7 -28.47 20.93 19.44
C CYS A 7 -28.57 20.80 17.91
N LEU A 8 -28.81 21.90 17.18
CA LEU A 8 -28.87 21.89 15.72
C LEU A 8 -27.48 21.68 15.08
N LEU A 9 -26.42 22.16 15.73
CA LEU A 9 -25.03 21.95 15.28
C LEU A 9 -24.53 20.52 15.54
N TRP A 10 -25.00 19.85 16.59
CA TRP A 10 -24.69 18.43 16.83
C TRP A 10 -25.49 17.47 15.93
N ALA A 11 -26.70 17.84 15.51
CA ALA A 11 -27.44 17.06 14.51
C ALA A 11 -26.80 17.11 13.12
N ALA A 12 -26.03 18.16 12.80
CA ALA A 12 -25.38 18.34 11.50
C ALA A 12 -24.06 17.54 11.34
N LEU A 13 -23.49 17.02 12.42
CA LEU A 13 -22.26 16.21 12.40
C LEU A 13 -22.53 14.69 12.31
N LEU A 14 -23.78 14.27 12.45
CA LEU A 14 -24.20 12.96 11.97
C LEU A 14 -24.27 13.06 10.45
N GLY A 15 -23.17 12.72 9.79
CA GLY A 15 -23.15 12.52 8.35
C GLY A 15 -24.29 11.58 7.97
N LEU A 16 -25.37 12.16 7.44
CA LEU A 16 -26.37 11.44 6.68
C LEU A 16 -25.59 10.86 5.50
N SER A 17 -25.12 9.62 5.66
CA SER A 17 -24.81 8.78 4.51
C SER A 17 -26.14 8.61 3.80
N GLY A 18 -26.43 9.54 2.88
CA GLY A 18 -27.62 9.50 2.05
C GLY A 18 -27.70 8.11 1.46
N ALA A 19 -28.78 7.39 1.76
CA ALA A 19 -28.99 6.08 1.17
C ALA A 19 -29.01 6.27 -0.34
N PHE A 20 -28.13 5.58 -1.05
CA PHE A 20 -28.05 5.62 -2.51
C PHE A 20 -29.43 5.28 -3.09
N THR A 21 -30.10 6.26 -3.69
CA THR A 21 -31.48 6.13 -4.15
C THR A 21 -31.53 5.49 -5.54
N HIS A 22 -32.71 5.04 -5.97
CA HIS A 22 -32.91 4.58 -7.36
C HIS A 22 -32.59 5.67 -8.40
N GLN A 23 -32.74 6.94 -8.04
CA GLN A 23 -32.41 8.06 -8.91
C GLN A 23 -30.89 8.24 -9.04
N ASP A 24 -30.15 8.13 -7.93
CA ASP A 24 -28.68 8.17 -7.95
C ASP A 24 -28.10 7.03 -8.81
N MET A 25 -28.73 5.86 -8.75
CA MET A 25 -28.38 4.70 -9.58
C MET A 25 -28.60 4.97 -11.06
N LYS A 26 -29.75 5.55 -11.42
CA LYS A 26 -30.08 5.93 -12.79
C LYS A 26 -29.03 6.89 -13.34
N ASP A 27 -28.70 7.94 -12.58
CA ASP A 27 -27.78 8.98 -13.01
C ASP A 27 -26.33 8.48 -13.07
N ALA A 28 -25.93 7.56 -12.19
CA ALA A 28 -24.65 6.88 -12.28
C ALA A 28 -24.54 5.99 -13.52
N LEU A 29 -25.61 5.27 -13.85
CA LEU A 29 -25.64 4.37 -15.01
C LEU A 29 -25.60 5.16 -16.33
N LEU A 30 -26.39 6.23 -16.44
CA LEU A 30 -26.37 7.13 -17.60
C LEU A 30 -24.98 7.73 -17.83
N ARG A 31 -24.33 8.26 -16.78
CA ARG A 31 -22.94 8.75 -16.87
C ARG A 31 -21.95 7.70 -17.33
N LYS A 32 -22.06 6.46 -16.84
CA LYS A 32 -21.15 5.36 -17.24
C LYS A 32 -21.38 4.90 -18.68
N LEU A 33 -22.60 5.04 -19.19
CA LEU A 33 -22.95 4.74 -20.57
C LEU A 33 -22.69 5.93 -21.52
N GLY A 34 -22.35 7.11 -20.98
CA GLY A 34 -22.18 8.33 -21.78
C GLY A 34 -23.48 8.84 -22.36
N LEU A 35 -24.59 8.67 -21.64
CA LEU A 35 -25.93 9.09 -22.05
C LEU A 35 -26.40 10.23 -21.14
N ASP A 36 -26.99 11.27 -21.73
CA ASP A 36 -27.55 12.40 -20.98
C ASP A 36 -28.98 12.13 -20.50
N GLU A 37 -29.75 11.35 -21.27
CA GLU A 37 -31.09 10.92 -20.92
C GLU A 37 -31.31 9.43 -21.21
N VAL A 38 -32.35 8.85 -20.58
CA VAL A 38 -32.75 7.46 -20.84
C VAL A 38 -33.20 7.34 -22.30
N PRO A 39 -32.69 6.37 -23.07
CA PRO A 39 -33.13 6.13 -24.43
C PRO A 39 -34.64 5.91 -24.50
N LYS A 40 -35.31 6.68 -25.35
CA LYS A 40 -36.76 6.59 -25.57
C LYS A 40 -37.05 5.43 -26.52
N VAL A 41 -37.10 4.22 -25.98
CA VAL A 41 -37.55 3.05 -26.73
C VAL A 41 -39.08 2.94 -26.57
N GLN A 42 -39.79 2.65 -27.66
CA GLN A 42 -41.22 2.34 -27.59
C GLN A 42 -41.44 1.20 -26.61
N LYS A 43 -42.47 1.31 -25.74
CA LYS A 43 -42.83 0.29 -24.75
C LYS A 43 -43.00 -1.04 -25.48
N ARG A 44 -42.05 -1.96 -25.29
CA ARG A 44 -42.08 -3.26 -25.96
C ARG A 44 -42.95 -4.20 -25.14
N GLU A 45 -43.80 -4.97 -25.81
CA GLU A 45 -44.40 -6.14 -25.18
C GLU A 45 -43.27 -7.12 -24.84
N SER A 46 -43.03 -7.30 -23.54
CA SER A 46 -41.95 -8.12 -22.99
C SER A 46 -41.93 -9.55 -23.54
N ASP A 47 -43.08 -10.03 -24.04
CA ASP A 47 -43.32 -11.44 -24.38
C ASP A 47 -42.67 -11.89 -25.70
N ASN A 48 -42.33 -10.96 -26.62
CA ASN A 48 -41.75 -11.28 -27.93
C ASN A 48 -40.24 -11.00 -28.05
N LEU A 49 -39.56 -10.67 -26.95
CA LEU A 49 -38.15 -10.28 -26.97
C LEU A 49 -37.21 -11.50 -26.87
N VAL A 50 -36.67 -11.94 -28.02
CA VAL A 50 -35.65 -13.00 -28.06
C VAL A 50 -34.25 -12.39 -28.00
N ILE A 51 -33.56 -12.58 -26.87
CA ILE A 51 -32.13 -12.19 -26.75
C ILE A 51 -31.25 -13.23 -27.45
N PRO A 52 -30.41 -12.83 -28.43
CA PRO A 52 -29.51 -13.75 -29.09
C PRO A 52 -28.56 -14.46 -28.12
N ALA A 53 -28.39 -15.78 -28.30
CA ALA A 53 -27.59 -16.63 -27.41
C ALA A 53 -26.14 -16.15 -27.24
N HIS A 54 -25.53 -15.63 -28.31
CA HIS A 54 -24.15 -15.13 -28.27
C HIS A 54 -23.98 -13.91 -27.33
N ILE A 55 -24.98 -13.02 -27.23
CA ILE A 55 -24.97 -11.88 -26.31
C ILE A 55 -25.09 -12.36 -24.87
N ARG A 56 -26.02 -13.30 -24.63
CA ARG A 56 -26.21 -13.91 -23.31
C ARG A 56 -24.93 -14.59 -22.82
N ASN A 57 -24.29 -15.38 -23.69
CA ASN A 57 -23.04 -16.07 -23.36
C ASN A 57 -21.89 -15.09 -23.09
N LYS A 58 -21.82 -14.00 -23.87
CA LYS A 58 -20.83 -12.93 -23.64
C LYS A 58 -21.03 -12.29 -22.25
N TYR A 59 -22.26 -11.97 -21.88
CA TYR A 59 -22.57 -11.43 -20.54
C TYR A 59 -22.13 -12.38 -19.42
N VAL A 60 -22.53 -13.66 -19.50
CA VAL A 60 -22.15 -14.68 -18.50
C VAL A 60 -20.62 -14.82 -18.38
N SER A 61 -19.91 -14.78 -19.51
CA SER A 61 -18.44 -14.82 -19.53
C SER A 61 -17.81 -13.61 -18.81
N MET A 62 -18.31 -12.40 -19.09
CA MET A 62 -17.84 -11.18 -18.43
C MET A 62 -18.07 -11.20 -16.91
N VAL A 63 -19.23 -11.68 -16.46
CA VAL A 63 -19.56 -11.83 -15.03
C VAL A 63 -18.57 -12.79 -14.35
N LYS A 64 -18.29 -13.95 -14.96
CA LYS A 64 -17.30 -14.90 -14.44
C LYS A 64 -15.91 -14.28 -14.33
N MET A 65 -15.45 -13.54 -15.35
CA MET A 65 -14.15 -12.85 -15.31
C MET A 65 -14.09 -11.80 -14.21
N HIS A 66 -15.17 -11.04 -14.00
CA HIS A 66 -15.22 -10.03 -12.94
C HIS A 66 -15.06 -10.66 -11.55
N HIS A 67 -15.77 -11.77 -11.28
CA HIS A 67 -15.64 -12.48 -10.00
C HIS A 67 -14.22 -13.01 -9.75
N ALA A 68 -13.49 -13.40 -10.80
CA ALA A 68 -12.11 -13.87 -10.69
C ALA A 68 -11.10 -12.74 -10.37
N ARG A 69 -11.39 -11.48 -10.75
CA ARG A 69 -10.48 -10.33 -10.56
C ARG A 69 -10.46 -9.78 -9.13
N ARG A 70 -11.35 -10.23 -8.24
CA ARG A 70 -11.59 -9.67 -6.90
C ARG A 70 -10.42 -9.75 -5.90
N ARG A 71 -9.26 -10.29 -6.30
CA ARG A 71 -8.07 -10.44 -5.46
C ARG A 71 -6.86 -9.65 -5.98
N ARG A 72 -6.98 -8.37 -6.34
CA ARG A 72 -5.79 -7.54 -6.58
C ARG A 72 -5.90 -6.13 -6.00
N SER A 73 -4.79 -5.81 -5.31
CA SER A 73 -4.35 -4.53 -4.75
C SER A 73 -5.31 -3.86 -3.77
N ALA A 74 -5.05 -4.05 -2.48
CA ALA A 74 -5.37 -3.03 -1.49
C ALA A 74 -4.58 -1.75 -1.85
N PRO A 75 -5.22 -0.56 -1.84
CA PRO A 75 -4.48 0.69 -1.95
C PRO A 75 -3.50 0.83 -0.78
N SER A 76 -2.33 1.41 -1.04
CA SER A 76 -1.32 1.63 -0.01
C SER A 76 -1.88 2.54 1.09
N LEU A 77 -2.07 1.98 2.29
CA LEU A 77 -2.49 2.71 3.49
C LEU A 77 -1.32 3.47 4.15
N ALA A 78 -0.18 3.58 3.45
CA ALA A 78 1.07 4.13 3.94
C ALA A 78 0.92 5.48 4.65
N GLY A 79 0.11 6.40 4.10
CA GLY A 79 -0.09 7.72 4.71
C GLY A 79 -0.87 7.72 6.03
N ILE A 80 -1.71 6.71 6.27
CA ILE A 80 -2.55 6.63 7.47
C ILE A 80 -1.77 6.05 8.66
N LEU A 81 -0.83 5.14 8.37
CA LEU A 81 -0.26 4.22 9.37
C LEU A 81 1.09 4.68 9.93
N ARG A 82 1.70 5.75 9.38
CA ARG A 82 2.90 6.39 9.97
C ARG A 82 2.71 6.93 11.39
N GLY A 83 1.46 7.06 11.86
CA GLY A 83 1.13 7.48 13.23
C GLY A 83 0.84 6.31 14.18
N ILE A 84 0.94 5.06 13.72
CA ILE A 84 0.82 3.87 14.55
C ILE A 84 2.24 3.46 14.95
N PRO A 85 2.52 3.21 16.24
CA PRO A 85 3.80 2.63 16.64
C PRO A 85 3.97 1.28 15.93
N GLY A 86 5.01 1.17 15.09
CA GLY A 86 5.35 -0.09 14.43
C GLY A 86 5.70 -1.17 15.46
N ASN A 87 5.52 -2.44 15.08
CA ASN A 87 5.91 -3.55 15.93
C ASN A 87 7.43 -3.70 15.88
N ALA A 88 8.08 -3.38 17.01
CA ALA A 88 9.48 -3.64 17.41
C ALA A 88 10.60 -3.41 16.36
N ASP A 89 11.60 -2.60 16.71
CA ASP A 89 12.83 -2.40 15.95
C ASP A 89 13.56 -3.73 15.68
N ILE A 90 13.34 -4.33 14.51
CA ILE A 90 14.03 -5.56 14.12
C ILE A 90 15.47 -5.16 13.81
N SER A 91 16.37 -5.43 14.74
CA SER A 91 17.80 -5.15 14.56
C SER A 91 18.36 -6.06 13.47
N GLY A 92 18.95 -5.46 12.45
CA GLY A 92 19.71 -6.16 11.44
C GLY A 92 21.14 -6.47 11.89
N GLU A 93 21.69 -7.58 11.40
CA GLU A 93 23.10 -7.93 11.56
C GLU A 93 23.83 -7.77 10.23
N TYR A 94 25.08 -7.33 10.27
CA TYR A 94 25.87 -7.16 9.06
C TYR A 94 26.52 -8.48 8.65
N VAL A 95 26.21 -8.94 7.44
CA VAL A 95 26.89 -10.09 6.82
C VAL A 95 28.21 -9.64 6.19
N TYR A 96 28.21 -8.46 5.57
CA TYR A 96 29.37 -7.85 4.95
C TYR A 96 29.22 -6.32 4.96
N SER A 97 30.32 -5.60 5.14
CA SER A 97 30.31 -4.13 5.07
C SER A 97 31.62 -3.60 4.47
N ASP A 98 31.49 -2.89 3.36
CA ASP A 98 32.49 -2.02 2.75
C ASP A 98 31.97 -0.56 2.69
N THR A 99 32.84 0.35 2.26
CA THR A 99 32.55 1.77 2.01
C THR A 99 31.43 2.01 1.00
N THR A 100 31.24 1.10 0.04
CA THR A 100 30.25 1.27 -1.04
C THR A 100 29.09 0.28 -0.97
N ARG A 101 29.28 -0.85 -0.28
CA ARG A 101 28.28 -1.92 -0.20
C ARG A 101 28.17 -2.47 1.21
N GLN A 102 26.94 -2.57 1.70
CA GLN A 102 26.66 -3.13 3.01
C GLN A 102 25.50 -4.12 2.91
N ARG A 103 25.72 -5.36 3.35
CA ARG A 103 24.69 -6.41 3.37
C ARG A 103 24.28 -6.69 4.80
N MET A 104 22.98 -6.64 5.02
CA MET A 104 22.35 -6.90 6.31
C MET A 104 21.44 -8.12 6.20
N VAL A 105 21.31 -8.83 7.31
CA VAL A 105 20.31 -9.89 7.50
C VAL A 105 19.39 -9.51 8.64
N PHE A 106 18.10 -9.74 8.43
CA PHE A 106 17.05 -9.53 9.41
C PHE A 106 16.36 -10.86 9.69
N ASP A 107 16.28 -11.22 10.96
CA ASP A 107 15.48 -12.35 11.41
C ASP A 107 14.00 -11.95 11.47
N MET A 108 13.24 -12.54 10.53
CA MET A 108 11.83 -12.25 10.35
C MET A 108 10.93 -13.33 10.95
N GLU A 109 11.48 -14.29 11.71
CA GLU A 109 10.71 -15.32 12.39
C GLU A 109 9.70 -14.71 13.37
N ALA A 110 8.42 -15.08 13.20
CA ALA A 110 7.30 -14.57 13.99
C ALA A 110 7.17 -13.02 14.07
N ARG A 111 7.80 -12.27 13.14
CA ARG A 111 7.75 -10.79 13.13
C ARG A 111 6.46 -10.22 12.53
N ILE A 112 5.85 -10.95 11.60
CA ILE A 112 4.54 -10.60 11.03
C ILE A 112 3.50 -11.49 11.73
N PRO A 113 2.58 -10.92 12.53
CA PRO A 113 1.56 -11.70 13.19
C PRO A 113 0.61 -12.39 12.20
N ASP A 114 -0.02 -13.47 12.64
CA ASP A 114 -1.04 -14.15 11.86
C ASP A 114 -2.20 -13.21 11.52
N ASN A 115 -2.82 -13.45 10.37
CA ASN A 115 -3.94 -12.66 9.84
C ASN A 115 -3.69 -11.14 9.84
N SER A 116 -2.43 -10.73 9.66
CA SER A 116 -2.03 -9.34 9.57
C SER A 116 -1.46 -9.04 8.19
N GLU A 117 -1.74 -7.85 7.68
CA GLU A 117 -1.17 -7.37 6.43
C GLU A 117 -0.05 -6.37 6.73
N VAL A 118 1.12 -6.56 6.12
CA VAL A 118 2.18 -5.54 6.15
C VAL A 118 1.73 -4.38 5.27
N THR A 119 1.59 -3.20 5.86
CA THR A 119 1.09 -2.02 5.13
C THR A 119 2.20 -1.04 4.75
N MET A 120 3.28 -1.05 5.54
CA MET A 120 4.51 -0.31 5.30
C MET A 120 5.67 -1.03 6.00
N ALA A 121 6.85 -0.95 5.42
CA ALA A 121 8.09 -1.28 6.09
C ALA A 121 9.16 -0.23 5.80
N GLU A 122 9.90 0.17 6.83
CA GLU A 122 10.97 1.15 6.72
C GLU A 122 12.29 0.57 7.22
N LEU A 123 13.35 0.71 6.42
CA LEU A 123 14.72 0.46 6.86
C LEU A 123 15.31 1.78 7.36
N LYS A 124 15.66 1.84 8.64
CA LYS A 124 16.34 2.97 9.27
C LYS A 124 17.83 2.69 9.41
N LEU A 125 18.63 3.58 8.83
CA LEU A 125 20.09 3.56 8.90
C LEU A 125 20.59 4.88 9.48
N TYR A 126 21.54 4.83 10.42
CA TYR A 126 22.12 6.04 10.99
C TYR A 126 23.37 6.48 10.24
N GLN A 127 23.29 7.64 9.57
CA GLN A 127 24.43 8.24 8.87
C GLN A 127 25.35 8.95 9.87
N ARG A 128 26.62 8.54 9.88
CA ARG A 128 27.65 9.10 10.74
C ARG A 128 28.23 10.39 10.18
N ALA A 129 28.76 11.22 11.09
CA ALA A 129 29.64 12.32 10.71
C ALA A 129 30.87 11.76 9.98
N SER A 130 31.10 12.22 8.75
CA SER A 130 32.34 11.92 8.06
C SER A 130 33.45 12.81 8.63
N HIS A 131 34.43 12.19 9.28
CA HIS A 131 35.67 12.85 9.71
C HIS A 131 36.72 12.94 8.60
N GLN A 132 36.37 12.59 7.34
CA GLN A 132 37.30 12.82 6.23
C GLN A 132 37.62 14.31 6.20
N LYS A 133 38.90 14.63 6.45
CA LYS A 133 39.46 15.96 6.25
C LYS A 133 38.93 16.46 4.92
N ARG A 134 38.31 17.64 4.91
CA ARG A 134 37.86 18.29 3.69
C ARG A 134 38.97 18.07 2.68
N TYR A 135 38.70 17.38 1.57
CA TYR A 135 39.58 17.40 0.42
C TYR A 135 39.47 18.80 -0.19
N THR A 136 39.90 19.81 0.56
CA THR A 136 40.33 21.13 0.08
C THR A 136 41.74 20.96 -0.45
N ALA A 137 41.95 19.97 -1.31
CA ALA A 137 43.10 19.88 -2.19
C ALA A 137 42.58 20.30 -3.57
N ASP A 138 42.45 21.61 -3.72
CA ASP A 138 42.74 22.34 -4.95
C ASP A 138 42.36 21.65 -6.27
N ARG A 139 41.07 21.61 -6.60
CA ARG A 139 40.62 21.39 -7.98
C ARG A 139 39.43 22.30 -8.30
N LYS A 140 39.72 23.58 -8.53
CA LYS A 140 38.79 24.65 -8.96
C LYS A 140 37.98 24.36 -10.24
N SER A 141 38.08 23.16 -10.83
CA SER A 141 37.48 22.79 -12.13
C SER A 141 36.29 21.81 -12.02
N HIS A 142 36.11 21.11 -10.90
CA HIS A 142 35.02 20.14 -10.78
C HIS A 142 33.75 20.78 -10.22
N ARG A 143 32.60 20.52 -10.86
CA ARG A 143 31.28 20.85 -10.29
C ARG A 143 31.14 20.24 -8.89
N PRO A 144 30.73 21.03 -7.88
CA PRO A 144 30.59 20.55 -6.51
C PRO A 144 29.61 19.38 -6.44
N VAL A 145 29.91 18.43 -5.56
CA VAL A 145 29.06 17.27 -5.28
C VAL A 145 28.59 17.39 -3.84
N THR A 146 27.28 17.47 -3.64
CA THR A 146 26.66 17.62 -2.31
C THR A 146 25.92 16.36 -1.88
N ASN A 147 25.60 15.48 -2.83
CA ASN A 147 24.78 14.31 -2.61
C ASN A 147 25.49 13.03 -3.05
N ALA A 148 25.10 11.91 -2.45
CA ALA A 148 25.38 10.57 -2.93
C ALA A 148 24.06 9.84 -3.19
N ARG A 149 24.07 8.90 -4.13
CA ARG A 149 22.94 8.01 -4.38
C ARG A 149 23.06 6.81 -3.45
N VAL A 150 22.03 6.58 -2.64
CA VAL A 150 21.90 5.37 -1.83
C VAL A 150 20.74 4.56 -2.36
N SER A 151 21.04 3.33 -2.76
CA SER A 151 20.09 2.39 -3.33
C SER A 151 19.98 1.16 -2.42
N ILE A 152 18.76 0.75 -2.11
CA ILE A 152 18.44 -0.43 -1.30
C ILE A 152 18.00 -1.54 -2.24
N TYR A 153 18.64 -2.69 -2.11
CA TYR A 153 18.36 -3.89 -2.87
C TYR A 153 17.86 -5.00 -1.95
N TRP A 154 16.83 -5.69 -2.41
CA TRP A 154 16.40 -6.99 -1.93
C TRP A 154 17.36 -8.06 -2.43
N VAL A 155 17.82 -8.97 -1.57
CA VAL A 155 18.67 -10.10 -1.99
C VAL A 155 17.93 -11.41 -1.75
N GLU A 156 17.65 -12.12 -2.83
CA GLU A 156 17.10 -13.48 -2.80
C GLU A 156 18.25 -14.49 -2.95
N MET A 157 18.32 -15.42 -2.00
CA MET A 157 19.25 -16.55 -2.06
C MET A 157 18.61 -17.66 -2.88
N LEU A 158 19.14 -17.96 -4.07
CA LEU A 158 18.61 -19.00 -4.94
C LEU A 158 19.15 -20.39 -4.52
N PRO A 159 18.44 -21.48 -4.83
CA PRO A 159 18.86 -22.84 -4.46
C PRO A 159 20.21 -23.28 -5.04
N ASP A 160 20.66 -22.63 -6.12
CA ASP A 160 21.96 -22.85 -6.77
C ASP A 160 23.12 -22.13 -6.07
N GLY A 161 22.84 -21.41 -4.97
CA GLY A 161 23.81 -20.61 -4.23
C GLY A 161 24.11 -19.24 -4.85
N SER A 162 23.44 -18.88 -5.95
CA SER A 162 23.55 -17.56 -6.55
C SER A 162 22.61 -16.56 -5.86
N ASN A 163 22.97 -15.28 -5.93
CA ASN A 163 22.19 -14.20 -5.31
C ASN A 163 21.48 -13.41 -6.40
N ARG A 164 20.15 -13.30 -6.31
CA ARG A 164 19.37 -12.41 -7.18
C ARG A 164 19.04 -11.13 -6.43
N THR A 165 19.56 -10.01 -6.91
CA THR A 165 19.33 -8.68 -6.32
C THR A 165 18.26 -7.91 -7.07
N SER A 166 17.30 -7.30 -6.37
CA SER A 166 16.25 -6.45 -6.95
C SER A 166 16.23 -5.09 -6.28
N LEU A 167 16.23 -4.00 -7.06
CA LEU A 167 16.18 -2.63 -6.51
C LEU A 167 14.81 -2.38 -5.85
N VAL A 168 14.83 -1.83 -4.64
CA VAL A 168 13.63 -1.56 -3.82
C VAL A 168 13.40 -0.05 -3.70
N ASP A 169 14.41 0.69 -3.27
CA ASP A 169 14.36 2.15 -3.11
C ASP A 169 15.70 2.77 -3.55
N SER A 170 15.69 4.01 -4.04
CA SER A 170 16.91 4.74 -4.43
C SER A 170 16.71 6.23 -4.22
N ARG A 171 17.58 6.85 -3.43
CA ARG A 171 17.46 8.27 -3.03
C ARG A 171 18.80 8.97 -3.07
N LEU A 172 18.76 10.28 -3.35
CA LEU A 172 19.90 11.17 -3.16
C LEU A 172 19.90 11.64 -1.70
N ILE A 173 21.00 11.42 -0.99
CA ILE A 173 21.19 11.90 0.37
C ILE A 173 22.40 12.82 0.44
N SER A 174 22.33 13.83 1.31
CA SER A 174 23.43 14.76 1.53
C SER A 174 24.62 14.06 2.17
N ILE A 175 25.82 14.30 1.64
CA ILE A 175 27.07 13.74 2.18
C ILE A 175 27.53 14.46 3.45
N HIS A 176 26.94 15.61 3.78
CA HIS A 176 27.34 16.47 4.90
C HIS A 176 26.43 16.33 6.13
N GLU A 177 25.29 15.67 5.97
CA GLU A 177 24.33 15.49 7.05
C GLU A 177 24.65 14.27 7.91
N THR A 178 24.16 14.29 9.14
CA THR A 178 24.24 13.18 10.09
C THR A 178 22.87 12.91 10.65
N GLY A 179 22.58 11.66 10.97
CA GLY A 179 21.31 11.26 11.57
C GLY A 179 20.64 10.10 10.85
N TRP A 180 19.43 9.78 11.28
CA TRP A 180 18.64 8.69 10.75
C TRP A 180 18.15 8.96 9.33
N LYS A 181 18.34 7.97 8.46
CA LYS A 181 17.83 7.93 7.09
C LYS A 181 16.88 6.73 6.97
N SER A 182 15.65 6.99 6.53
CA SER A 182 14.61 5.98 6.34
C SER A 182 14.39 5.67 4.87
N PHE A 183 14.36 4.39 4.53
CA PHE A 183 14.12 3.88 3.18
C PHE A 183 12.88 3.00 3.17
N ASP A 184 12.05 3.12 2.14
CA ASP A 184 10.83 2.32 2.01
C ASP A 184 11.20 0.93 1.48
N VAL A 185 10.98 -0.10 2.30
CA VAL A 185 11.27 -1.50 1.96
C VAL A 185 10.01 -2.35 1.96
N THR A 186 8.84 -1.73 1.84
CA THR A 186 7.54 -2.41 1.88
C THR A 186 7.43 -3.50 0.81
N GLN A 187 7.85 -3.19 -0.42
CA GLN A 187 7.83 -4.16 -1.53
C GLN A 187 8.74 -5.36 -1.24
N ALA A 188 9.94 -5.12 -0.70
CA ALA A 188 10.86 -6.16 -0.28
C ALA A 188 10.20 -7.12 0.71
N VAL A 189 9.59 -6.61 1.77
CA VAL A 189 8.89 -7.44 2.78
C VAL A 189 7.71 -8.22 2.17
N HIS A 190 6.97 -7.62 1.23
CA HIS A 190 5.91 -8.34 0.52
C HIS A 190 6.43 -9.47 -0.37
N TYR A 191 7.55 -9.26 -1.05
CA TYR A 191 8.18 -10.32 -1.85
C TYR A 191 8.70 -11.43 -0.94
N TRP A 192 9.37 -11.09 0.17
CA TRP A 192 9.81 -12.05 1.18
C TRP A 192 8.68 -12.95 1.67
N SER A 193 7.58 -12.33 2.13
CA SER A 193 6.45 -13.02 2.74
C SER A 193 5.74 -13.96 1.76
N LYS A 194 5.75 -13.65 0.46
CA LYS A 194 5.22 -14.56 -0.56
C LYS A 194 6.14 -15.75 -0.85
N THR A 195 7.44 -15.58 -0.65
CA THR A 195 8.49 -16.57 -0.96
C THR A 195 8.93 -17.35 0.30
N GLN A 196 8.18 -17.26 1.40
CA GLN A 196 8.50 -17.74 2.76
C GLN A 196 8.71 -19.27 2.92
N GLN A 197 8.82 -20.02 1.81
CA GLN A 197 8.99 -21.47 1.77
C GLN A 197 10.45 -21.93 2.00
N SER A 198 11.44 -21.03 2.09
CA SER A 198 12.85 -21.46 2.14
C SER A 198 13.69 -20.93 3.31
N THR A 199 13.47 -19.71 3.84
CA THR A 199 14.26 -19.19 4.98
C THR A 199 13.50 -18.15 5.81
N PRO A 200 13.65 -18.13 7.15
CA PRO A 200 13.10 -17.06 7.99
C PRO A 200 13.87 -15.73 7.85
N ASN A 201 15.05 -15.76 7.24
CA ASN A 201 15.91 -14.59 7.11
C ASN A 201 15.59 -13.77 5.86
N MET A 202 15.64 -12.44 6.00
CA MET A 202 15.51 -11.47 4.92
C MET A 202 16.82 -10.72 4.74
N HIS A 203 17.31 -10.63 3.50
CA HIS A 203 18.56 -9.95 3.18
C HIS A 203 18.32 -8.64 2.43
N LEU A 204 18.93 -7.57 2.92
CA LEU A 204 18.93 -6.27 2.25
C LEU A 204 20.38 -5.82 2.00
N GLU A 205 20.61 -5.19 0.86
CA GLU A 205 21.91 -4.68 0.48
C GLU A 205 21.83 -3.19 0.13
N VAL A 206 22.70 -2.39 0.75
CA VAL A 206 22.81 -0.95 0.58
C VAL A 206 23.97 -0.67 -0.36
N TRP A 207 23.70 0.05 -1.44
CA TRP A 207 24.70 0.47 -2.43
C TRP A 207 24.85 1.98 -2.37
N ILE A 208 26.07 2.46 -2.21
CA ILE A 208 26.42 3.88 -2.11
C ILE A 208 27.23 4.25 -3.35
N GLU A 209 26.65 5.12 -4.17
CA GLU A 209 27.21 5.55 -5.45
C GLU A 209 27.27 7.07 -5.56
N GLY A 210 28.11 7.57 -6.47
CA GLY A 210 28.12 8.99 -6.80
C GLY A 210 26.78 9.43 -7.38
N GLU A 211 26.35 10.66 -7.08
CA GLU A 211 25.17 11.28 -7.70
C GLU A 211 25.24 11.25 -9.24
N ARG A 212 26.47 11.28 -9.79
CA ARG A 212 26.78 11.26 -11.21
C ARG A 212 27.99 10.36 -11.52
N PRO A 213 28.13 9.85 -12.74
CA PRO A 213 29.32 9.12 -13.17
C PRO A 213 30.59 9.98 -13.05
N GLY A 214 31.67 9.37 -12.55
CA GLY A 214 32.99 9.99 -12.46
C GLY A 214 33.71 9.71 -11.14
N SER A 215 35.03 9.65 -11.19
CA SER A 215 35.88 9.32 -10.03
C SER A 215 35.70 10.29 -8.87
N TYR A 216 35.54 11.59 -9.15
CA TYR A 216 35.32 12.60 -8.11
C TYR A 216 34.01 12.37 -7.35
N ALA A 217 32.89 12.17 -8.06
CA ALA A 217 31.60 11.94 -7.42
C ALA A 217 31.56 10.60 -6.65
N ALA A 218 32.20 9.57 -7.20
CA ALA A 218 32.33 8.27 -6.52
C ALA A 218 33.17 8.38 -5.23
N GLU A 219 34.24 9.18 -5.24
CA GLU A 219 35.05 9.41 -4.04
C GLU A 219 34.29 10.20 -2.97
N MET A 220 33.56 11.25 -3.37
CA MET A 220 32.71 12.01 -2.46
C MET A 220 31.59 11.15 -1.85
N ALA A 221 31.07 10.16 -2.59
CA ALA A 221 30.05 9.26 -2.08
C ALA A 221 30.54 8.39 -0.90
N LYS A 222 31.83 8.05 -0.84
CA LYS A 222 32.44 7.30 0.27
C LYS A 222 32.43 8.04 1.61
N SER A 223 32.11 9.34 1.60
CA SER A 223 31.85 10.11 2.81
C SER A 223 30.54 9.74 3.49
N VAL A 224 29.57 9.17 2.76
CA VAL A 224 28.37 8.56 3.36
C VAL A 224 28.78 7.26 4.02
N ARG A 225 28.64 7.20 5.36
CA ARG A 225 28.89 5.99 6.13
C ARG A 225 27.78 5.76 7.13
N PHE A 226 27.17 4.59 7.06
CA PHE A 226 26.26 4.11 8.10
C PHE A 226 27.05 3.41 9.22
N THR A 227 26.50 3.44 10.43
CA THR A 227 27.02 2.75 11.63
C THR A 227 27.03 1.25 11.45
N THR A 228 28.17 0.61 11.75
CA THR A 228 28.36 -0.86 11.69
C THR A 228 28.62 -1.43 13.08
N GLN A 229 28.47 -2.75 13.23
CA GLN A 229 28.52 -3.48 14.51
C GLN A 229 29.88 -3.44 15.24
N GLU A 230 30.97 -3.02 14.57
CA GLU A 230 32.35 -3.15 15.07
C GLU A 230 32.81 -2.09 16.09
N GLN A 231 31.96 -1.17 16.57
CA GLN A 231 32.43 -0.09 17.47
C GLN A 231 31.80 -0.19 18.87
N THR A 232 32.64 -0.66 19.80
CA THR A 232 32.38 -1.25 21.12
C THR A 232 31.78 -0.35 22.22
N VAL A 233 31.19 0.81 21.91
CA VAL A 233 30.84 1.76 22.99
C VAL A 233 29.36 2.14 23.08
N ASN A 234 28.51 1.95 22.07
CA ASN A 234 27.06 2.13 22.24
C ASN A 234 26.28 1.41 21.14
N THR A 235 25.12 0.83 21.49
CA THR A 235 24.09 0.29 20.56
C THR A 235 23.48 1.35 19.62
N LEU A 236 24.01 2.59 19.63
CA LEU A 236 23.55 3.72 18.84
C LEU A 236 23.80 3.47 17.35
N GLY A 237 22.72 3.29 16.60
CA GLY A 237 22.73 3.29 15.13
C GLY A 237 22.76 1.91 14.46
N LYS A 238 22.40 0.82 15.16
CA LYS A 238 22.17 -0.44 14.44
C LYS A 238 21.11 -0.25 13.33
N PRO A 239 21.21 -0.99 12.21
CA PRO A 239 20.16 -0.94 11.19
C PRO A 239 18.87 -1.52 11.77
N GLU A 240 17.78 -0.76 11.68
CA GLU A 240 16.48 -1.14 12.22
C GLU A 240 15.48 -1.30 11.09
N LEU A 241 14.84 -2.45 11.02
CA LEU A 241 13.70 -2.68 10.15
C LEU A 241 12.42 -2.52 10.96
N ILE A 242 11.59 -1.57 10.55
CA ILE A 242 10.33 -1.25 11.22
C ILE A 242 9.19 -1.73 10.35
N LEU A 243 8.31 -2.54 10.93
CA LEU A 243 7.13 -3.07 10.26
C LEU A 243 5.87 -2.40 10.80
N TYR A 244 5.05 -1.90 9.89
CA TYR A 244 3.71 -1.41 10.18
C TYR A 244 2.71 -2.45 9.68
N THR A 245 2.18 -3.25 10.59
CA THR A 245 1.21 -4.30 10.28
C THR A 245 -0.19 -3.90 10.71
N LEU A 246 -1.17 -4.23 9.87
CA LEU A 246 -2.58 -4.03 10.17
C LEU A 246 -3.22 -5.40 10.45
N ASN A 247 -3.77 -5.56 11.65
CA ASN A 247 -4.53 -6.76 12.00
C ASN A 247 -5.85 -6.79 11.22
N LEU A 248 -6.08 -7.83 10.41
CA LEU A 248 -7.25 -7.93 9.56
C LEU A 248 -8.52 -8.35 10.32
N ASP A 249 -8.40 -8.96 11.50
CA ASP A 249 -9.57 -9.24 12.36
C ASP A 249 -10.13 -7.97 12.98
N GLU A 250 -9.25 -7.01 13.30
CA GLU A 250 -9.65 -5.76 13.93
C GLU A 250 -10.01 -4.66 12.91
N TYR A 251 -9.20 -4.50 11.87
CA TYR A 251 -9.31 -3.39 10.91
C TYR A 251 -9.71 -3.85 9.50
N GLY A 252 -9.64 -5.15 9.23
CA GLY A 252 -10.03 -5.70 7.93
C GLY A 252 -11.56 -5.70 7.75
N SER A 253 -11.96 -5.82 6.49
CA SER A 253 -13.37 -6.09 6.18
C SER A 253 -13.63 -7.58 6.36
N ARG A 254 -14.72 -7.93 7.07
CA ARG A 254 -15.15 -9.33 7.26
C ARG A 254 -15.64 -10.03 5.99
N GLY A 255 -15.55 -9.38 4.83
CA GLY A 255 -16.10 -9.90 3.59
C GLY A 255 -17.61 -9.71 3.57
N ASP A 256 -18.38 -10.80 3.42
CA ASP A 256 -19.84 -10.74 3.44
C ASP A 256 -20.38 -10.63 4.88
N CYS A 257 -21.46 -9.86 5.07
CA CYS A 257 -22.11 -9.75 6.37
C CYS A 257 -22.75 -11.08 6.79
N ASP A 258 -22.45 -11.53 8.01
CA ASP A 258 -23.18 -12.63 8.65
C ASP A 258 -24.49 -12.09 9.26
N THR A 259 -25.58 -12.84 9.12
CA THR A 259 -26.90 -12.48 9.65
C THR A 259 -26.94 -12.42 11.18
N ASN A 260 -25.97 -13.05 11.87
CA ASN A 260 -25.99 -13.24 13.32
C ASN A 260 -24.91 -12.44 14.09
N GLN A 261 -24.16 -11.55 13.45
CA GLN A 261 -23.07 -10.80 14.10
C GLN A 261 -23.31 -9.29 14.15
N ASN A 262 -22.64 -8.61 15.08
CA ASN A 262 -22.73 -7.15 15.27
C ASN A 262 -22.55 -6.41 13.94
N LYS A 263 -23.56 -5.62 13.57
CA LYS A 263 -23.60 -4.75 12.39
C LYS A 263 -22.64 -3.54 12.47
N ASP A 264 -21.84 -3.46 13.55
CA ASP A 264 -20.98 -2.32 13.83
C ASP A 264 -19.69 -2.34 13.00
N VAL A 265 -19.29 -3.49 12.46
CA VAL A 265 -18.06 -3.66 11.65
C VAL A 265 -18.40 -3.65 10.16
N CYS A 266 -17.56 -2.98 9.36
CA CYS A 266 -17.72 -2.87 7.92
C CYS A 266 -17.74 -4.24 7.20
N CYS A 267 -18.86 -4.55 6.54
CA CYS A 267 -19.09 -5.77 5.79
C CYS A 267 -19.89 -5.52 4.51
N ARG A 268 -19.83 -6.49 3.58
CA ARG A 268 -20.56 -6.51 2.32
C ARG A 268 -21.91 -7.19 2.51
N GLU A 269 -22.97 -6.40 2.47
CA GLU A 269 -24.35 -6.85 2.51
C GLU A 269 -24.85 -7.24 1.12
N GLN A 270 -25.70 -8.25 1.06
CA GLN A 270 -26.38 -8.61 -0.17
C GLN A 270 -27.41 -7.53 -0.56
N HIS A 271 -27.27 -7.01 -1.76
CA HIS A 271 -28.21 -6.03 -2.32
C HIS A 271 -28.44 -6.35 -3.79
N PHE A 272 -29.61 -6.90 -4.09
CA PHE A 272 -30.02 -7.23 -5.45
C PHE A 272 -30.81 -6.07 -6.03
N ILE A 273 -30.40 -5.61 -7.21
CA ILE A 273 -31.11 -4.58 -7.96
C ILE A 273 -31.96 -5.29 -9.00
N ASP A 274 -33.26 -5.22 -8.82
CA ASP A 274 -34.23 -5.75 -9.77
C ASP A 274 -34.67 -4.65 -10.74
N PHE A 275 -34.23 -4.75 -12.00
CA PHE A 275 -34.60 -3.77 -13.02
C PHE A 275 -36.05 -3.93 -13.48
N ARG A 276 -36.69 -5.09 -13.24
CA ARG A 276 -38.11 -5.31 -13.52
C ARG A 276 -38.97 -4.55 -12.53
N ALA A 277 -38.61 -4.60 -11.24
CA ALA A 277 -39.27 -3.83 -10.19
C ALA A 277 -39.15 -2.31 -10.41
N LEU A 278 -38.03 -1.86 -10.99
CA LEU A 278 -37.80 -0.45 -11.36
C LEU A 278 -38.53 -0.02 -12.64
N THR A 279 -39.24 -0.93 -13.31
CA THR A 279 -39.83 -0.75 -14.66
C THR A 279 -38.82 -0.40 -15.76
N TRP A 280 -37.52 -0.33 -15.47
CA TRP A 280 -36.47 0.01 -16.44
C TRP A 280 -36.37 -1.02 -17.56
N THR A 281 -36.73 -2.28 -17.28
CA THR A 281 -36.78 -3.32 -18.31
C THR A 281 -37.87 -3.11 -19.35
N GLN A 282 -38.89 -2.31 -19.05
CA GLN A 282 -39.97 -1.99 -19.98
C GLN A 282 -39.56 -0.90 -20.99
N TYR A 283 -38.52 -0.13 -20.67
CA TYR A 283 -38.16 1.07 -21.43
C TYR A 283 -36.75 1.07 -22.01
N TRP A 284 -35.76 0.46 -21.37
CA TRP A 284 -34.38 0.60 -21.87
C TRP A 284 -33.39 -0.51 -21.48
N ILE A 285 -33.53 -1.17 -20.32
CA ILE A 285 -32.61 -2.25 -19.92
C ILE A 285 -33.18 -3.61 -20.32
N ILE A 286 -32.71 -4.17 -21.43
CA ILE A 286 -33.23 -5.44 -21.95
C ILE A 286 -32.79 -6.64 -21.08
N GLU A 287 -31.49 -6.74 -20.80
CA GLU A 287 -30.87 -7.77 -19.95
C GLU A 287 -29.68 -7.12 -19.20
N PRO A 288 -29.36 -7.58 -17.98
CA PRO A 288 -30.05 -8.62 -17.22
C PRO A 288 -31.40 -8.15 -16.63
N ALA A 289 -32.23 -9.06 -16.14
CA ALA A 289 -33.44 -8.71 -15.37
C ALA A 289 -33.11 -7.99 -14.05
N GLY A 290 -31.92 -8.22 -13.53
CA GLY A 290 -31.39 -7.61 -12.33
C GLY A 290 -29.96 -8.08 -12.09
N TYR A 291 -29.27 -7.48 -11.14
CA TYR A 291 -27.93 -7.90 -10.78
C TYR A 291 -27.63 -7.69 -9.30
N GLN A 292 -26.70 -8.50 -8.79
CA GLN A 292 -26.24 -8.41 -7.43
C GLN A 292 -25.18 -7.30 -7.31
N ALA A 293 -25.60 -6.11 -6.87
CA ALA A 293 -24.71 -4.97 -6.68
C ALA A 293 -23.92 -5.06 -5.37
N TYR A 294 -24.52 -5.67 -4.34
CA TYR A 294 -24.03 -5.61 -2.97
C TYR A 294 -23.95 -4.16 -2.43
N ARG A 295 -23.88 -4.02 -1.10
CA ARG A 295 -23.69 -2.73 -0.44
C ARG A 295 -22.72 -2.89 0.72
N CYS A 296 -21.84 -1.93 0.95
CA CYS A 296 -21.04 -1.90 2.18
C CYS A 296 -21.86 -1.24 3.30
N THR A 297 -21.91 -1.88 4.46
CA THR A 297 -22.61 -1.40 5.67
C THR A 297 -21.71 -1.58 6.90
N GLY A 298 -22.03 -0.92 8.01
CA GLY A 298 -21.24 -0.93 9.24
C GLY A 298 -20.16 0.16 9.30
N GLY A 299 -19.47 0.24 10.44
CA GLY A 299 -18.40 1.21 10.70
C GLY A 299 -17.00 0.66 10.41
N CYS A 300 -16.08 1.55 10.04
CA CYS A 300 -14.66 1.22 9.95
C CYS A 300 -13.94 1.76 11.17
N LYS A 301 -13.20 0.90 11.88
CA LYS A 301 -12.28 1.36 12.92
C LYS A 301 -11.11 2.08 12.26
N GLN A 302 -10.77 3.26 12.77
CA GLN A 302 -9.53 3.93 12.41
C GLN A 302 -8.47 3.61 13.46
N PRO A 303 -7.25 3.26 13.04
CA PRO A 303 -6.16 3.08 13.99
C PRO A 303 -5.90 4.39 14.75
N SER A 304 -5.72 4.29 16.07
CA SER A 304 -5.38 5.46 16.88
C SER A 304 -4.01 5.98 16.49
N ARG A 305 -3.93 7.24 16.05
CA ARG A 305 -2.64 7.92 15.88
C ARG A 305 -2.16 8.38 17.26
N SER A 306 -1.11 7.76 17.76
CA SER A 306 -0.42 8.29 18.93
C SER A 306 0.42 9.48 18.46
N TYR A 307 -0.09 10.69 18.58
CA TYR A 307 0.75 11.88 18.53
C TYR A 307 1.55 11.92 19.84
N GLY A 308 2.78 11.41 19.77
CA GLY A 308 3.83 11.70 20.75
C GLY A 308 4.43 13.06 20.48
#